data_AF-A0A2G5U6V4-F1
#
_entry.id   AF-A0A2G5U6V4-F1
#
_cell.length_a   1.000
_cell.length_b   1.000
_cell.length_c   1.000
_cell.angle_alpha   90.00
_cell.angle_beta   90.00
_cell.angle_gamma   90.00
#
_symmetry.space_group_name_H-M   'P 1'
#
loop_
_entity.id
_entity.type
_entity.pdbx_description
1 polymer ?
#
loop_
_entity_poly.entity_id
_entity_poly.type
_entity_poly.pdbx_seq_one_letter_code
_entity_poly.pdbx_strand_id
1 'polypeptide(L)'
;MFVHSCFATDGKGDTKVQMIDENGCVIRREFASPLHRAKDSENMMFYYLMIKAFKFPGPDDVYFSCTIEFTPMIKAPNICSKLRRRREILEEGMSEMRLFDSVSVELDDGDTNVKTDPLKSEDCDTEKHLYILVICILLVSTTLSLFSNLYQYIRAQYNKR
;
A
#
# COMPACT_ATOMS: atom_id res chain seq x y z
N MET A 1 9.90 3.51 16.78
CA MET A 1 10.50 3.33 15.44
C MET A 1 10.67 4.68 14.75
N PHE A 2 11.83 4.90 14.11
CA PHE A 2 12.14 6.07 13.28
C PHE A 2 12.96 5.62 12.06
N VAL A 3 12.62 6.14 10.88
CA VAL A 3 13.39 5.87 9.65
C VAL A 3 14.38 7.01 9.46
N HIS A 4 15.66 6.70 9.48
CA HIS A 4 16.74 7.66 9.24
C HIS A 4 16.87 7.88 7.75
N SER A 5 17.69 7.05 7.09
CA SER A 5 18.05 7.22 5.68
C SER A 5 17.48 6.11 4.81
N CYS A 6 17.32 6.41 3.53
CA CYS A 6 16.91 5.45 2.51
C CYS A 6 17.73 5.64 1.25
N PHE A 7 18.10 4.53 0.61
CA PHE A 7 18.93 4.47 -0.58
C PHE A 7 18.29 3.57 -1.63
N ALA A 8 18.61 3.86 -2.88
CA ALA A 8 18.36 2.99 -4.01
C ALA A 8 19.68 2.56 -4.64
N THR A 9 19.79 1.29 -5.05
CA THR A 9 20.97 0.73 -5.70
C THR A 9 20.62 -0.09 -6.92
N ASP A 10 21.62 -0.30 -7.78
CA ASP A 10 21.56 -1.12 -9.00
C ASP A 10 21.81 -2.62 -8.74
N GLY A 11 21.64 -3.07 -7.49
CA GLY A 11 21.87 -4.44 -7.05
C GLY A 11 23.34 -4.73 -6.73
N LYS A 12 24.25 -4.49 -7.68
CA LYS A 12 25.70 -4.64 -7.46
C LYS A 12 26.21 -3.67 -6.40
N GLY A 13 25.55 -2.52 -6.25
CA GLY A 13 25.90 -1.50 -5.27
C GLY A 13 26.95 -0.52 -5.76
N ASP A 14 27.39 -0.64 -7.02
CA ASP A 14 28.31 0.29 -7.68
C ASP A 14 27.65 1.67 -7.84
N THR A 15 26.35 1.68 -8.15
CA THR A 15 25.55 2.90 -8.23
C THR A 15 24.61 2.99 -7.05
N LYS A 16 24.73 4.06 -6.26
CA LYS A 16 23.91 4.31 -5.08
C LYS A 16 23.35 5.72 -5.07
N VAL A 17 22.05 5.84 -4.84
CA VAL A 17 21.33 7.11 -4.78
C VAL A 17 20.64 7.24 -3.43
N GLN A 18 20.98 8.31 -2.69
CA GLN A 18 20.32 8.61 -1.42
C GLN A 18 19.00 9.36 -1.67
N MET A 19 17.90 8.79 -1.19
CA MET A 19 16.56 9.37 -1.31
C MET A 19 16.19 10.17 -0.05
N ILE A 20 16.48 9.59 1.12
CA ILE A 20 16.20 10.18 2.43
C ILE A 20 17.53 10.29 3.20
N ASP A 21 17.78 11.46 3.80
CA ASP A 21 18.97 11.72 4.63
C ASP A 21 18.84 11.14 6.05
N GLU A 22 19.89 11.19 6.86
CA GLU A 22 19.90 10.64 8.23
C GLU A 22 18.84 11.26 9.18
N ASN A 23 18.27 12.40 8.82
CA ASN A 23 17.24 13.10 9.59
C ASN A 23 15.81 12.82 9.09
N GLY A 24 15.65 11.90 8.13
CA GLY A 24 14.36 11.63 7.50
C GLY A 24 13.94 12.68 6.45
N CYS A 25 14.82 13.59 6.03
CA CYS A 25 14.49 14.57 4.99
C CYS A 25 14.66 13.97 3.60
N VAL A 26 13.72 14.24 2.70
CA VAL A 26 13.88 13.91 1.27
C VAL A 26 14.98 14.77 0.63
N ILE A 27 15.91 14.11 -0.05
CA ILE A 27 16.99 14.73 -0.83
C ILE A 27 16.59 14.85 -2.30
N ARG A 28 16.01 13.78 -2.85
CA ARG A 28 15.70 13.66 -4.28
C ARG A 28 14.20 13.66 -4.54
N ARG A 29 13.63 14.86 -4.68
CA ARG A 29 12.18 15.05 -4.87
C ARG A 29 11.69 14.67 -6.26
N GLU A 30 12.60 14.45 -7.18
CA GLU A 30 12.30 14.09 -8.56
C GLU A 30 11.59 12.73 -8.61
N PHE A 31 12.03 11.78 -7.77
CA PHE A 31 11.52 10.41 -7.73
C PHE A 31 11.08 9.93 -6.34
N ALA A 32 11.33 10.65 -5.24
CA ALA A 32 10.81 10.29 -3.92
C ALA A 32 9.99 11.42 -3.27
N SER A 33 8.90 11.09 -2.61
CA SER A 33 8.14 12.04 -1.78
C SER A 33 8.86 12.31 -0.45
N PRO A 34 8.46 13.36 0.28
CA PRO A 34 8.77 13.47 1.69
C PRO A 34 8.37 12.19 2.45
N LEU A 35 9.15 11.85 3.48
CA LEU A 35 8.81 10.78 4.40
C LEU A 35 7.66 11.25 5.29
N HIS A 36 6.66 10.40 5.47
CA HIS A 36 5.51 10.65 6.32
C HIS A 36 5.45 9.64 7.46
N ARG A 37 4.86 10.07 8.58
CA ARG A 37 4.60 9.25 9.75
C ARG A 37 3.12 9.30 10.08
N ALA A 38 2.51 8.14 10.20
CA ALA A 38 1.10 7.98 10.54
C ALA A 38 0.91 6.93 11.64
N LYS A 39 -0.30 6.93 12.19
CA LYS A 39 -0.81 5.93 13.12
C LYS A 39 -2.00 5.25 12.48
N ASP A 40 -2.08 3.95 12.63
CA ASP A 40 -3.28 3.20 12.30
C ASP A 40 -4.29 3.24 13.47
N SER A 41 -5.50 2.72 13.22
CA SER A 41 -6.59 2.50 14.18
C SER A 41 -6.15 1.76 15.44
N GLU A 42 -5.22 0.81 15.32
CA GLU A 42 -4.62 0.06 16.43
C GLU A 42 -3.48 0.79 17.16
N ASN A 43 -3.25 2.07 16.87
CA ASN A 43 -2.12 2.88 17.36
C ASN A 43 -0.73 2.38 16.92
N MET A 44 -0.66 1.50 15.92
CA MET A 44 0.60 1.11 15.31
C MET A 44 1.18 2.28 14.50
N MET A 45 2.44 2.62 14.79
CA MET A 45 3.18 3.67 14.09
C MET A 45 3.83 3.11 12.83
N PHE A 46 3.55 3.71 11.68
CA PHE A 46 4.22 3.36 10.43
C PHE A 46 4.74 4.60 9.69
N TYR A 47 5.72 4.35 8.84
CA TYR A 47 6.33 5.37 7.99
C TYR A 47 6.12 4.96 6.54
N TYR A 48 5.83 5.94 5.69
CA TYR A 48 5.66 5.71 4.27
C TYR A 48 6.22 6.88 3.46
N LEU A 49 6.61 6.58 2.24
CA LEU A 49 6.98 7.54 1.21
C LEU A 49 6.55 6.96 -0.14
N MET A 50 6.25 7.84 -1.09
CA MET A 50 5.86 7.46 -2.44
C MET A 50 7.07 7.61 -3.36
N ILE A 51 7.34 6.58 -4.16
CA ILE A 51 8.45 6.56 -5.12
C ILE A 51 7.84 6.56 -6.52
N LYS A 52 8.31 7.46 -7.39
CA LYS A 52 8.02 7.37 -8.83
C LYS A 52 8.97 6.36 -9.43
N ALA A 53 8.46 5.47 -10.28
CA ALA A 53 9.28 4.47 -10.96
C ALA A 53 10.45 5.14 -11.70
N PHE A 54 11.65 4.62 -11.47
CA PHE A 54 12.89 5.02 -12.15
C PHE A 54 13.78 3.79 -12.29
N LYS A 55 14.84 3.91 -13.10
CA LYS A 55 15.87 2.87 -13.21
C LYS A 55 17.27 3.45 -13.35
N PHE A 56 18.26 2.62 -13.05
CA PHE A 56 19.66 2.92 -13.34
C PHE A 56 19.99 2.62 -14.80
N PRO A 57 21.03 3.23 -15.40
CA PRO A 57 21.52 2.83 -16.71
C PRO A 57 22.10 1.41 -16.64
N GLY A 58 21.60 0.50 -17.48
CA GLY A 58 22.07 -0.89 -17.54
C GLY A 58 21.07 -1.85 -16.91
N PRO A 59 21.12 -2.10 -15.59
CA PRO A 59 20.19 -3.03 -14.92
C PRO A 59 18.73 -2.54 -14.97
N ASP A 60 17.81 -3.48 -15.07
CA ASP A 60 16.36 -3.17 -15.03
C ASP A 60 15.81 -3.16 -13.61
N ASP A 61 16.48 -3.83 -12.66
CA ASP A 61 16.08 -3.91 -11.27
C ASP A 61 16.65 -2.77 -10.42
N VAL A 62 15.85 -2.30 -9.45
CA VAL A 62 16.23 -1.28 -8.47
C VAL A 62 15.95 -1.81 -7.07
N TYR A 63 16.96 -1.77 -6.21
CA TYR A 63 16.87 -2.25 -4.84
C TYR A 63 16.77 -1.08 -3.88
N PHE A 64 15.85 -1.16 -2.93
CA PHE A 64 15.62 -0.11 -1.94
C PHE A 64 16.02 -0.59 -0.55
N SER A 65 16.80 0.22 0.16
CA SER A 65 17.25 -0.10 1.52
C SER A 65 17.10 1.11 2.43
N CYS A 66 16.50 0.93 3.61
CA CYS A 66 16.32 1.99 4.60
C CYS A 66 16.88 1.59 5.96
N THR A 67 17.49 2.55 6.66
CA THR A 67 17.99 2.37 8.01
C THR A 67 16.94 2.82 9.01
N ILE A 68 16.57 1.93 9.93
CA ILE A 68 15.55 2.16 10.95
C ILE A 68 16.14 2.06 12.36
N GLU A 69 15.67 2.91 13.26
CA GLU A 69 15.99 2.86 14.68
C GLU A 69 14.74 2.58 15.52
N PHE A 70 14.84 1.60 16.42
CA PHE A 70 13.82 1.32 17.42
C PHE A 70 14.14 2.10 18.70
N THR A 71 13.51 3.26 18.86
CA THR A 71 13.59 3.99 20.12
C THR A 71 12.59 3.44 21.16
N PRO A 72 13.02 3.20 22.41
CA PRO A 72 12.12 2.89 23.52
C PRO A 72 11.34 4.12 24.00
N MET A 73 11.72 5.32 23.55
CA MET A 73 11.03 6.56 23.89
C MET A 73 9.65 6.61 23.22
N ILE A 74 8.65 7.05 23.97
CA ILE A 74 7.27 7.27 23.48
C ILE A 74 7.23 8.27 22.31
N LYS A 75 8.26 9.11 22.17
CA LYS A 75 8.36 10.15 21.14
C LYS A 75 9.54 9.87 20.22
N ALA A 76 9.25 9.47 18.99
CA ALA A 76 10.24 9.43 17.91
C ALA A 76 10.62 10.87 17.49
N PRO A 77 11.87 11.11 17.01
CA PRO A 77 12.31 12.40 16.50
C PRO A 77 11.37 12.95 15.42
N ASN A 78 11.30 14.27 15.25
CA ASN A 78 10.54 14.84 14.14
C ASN A 78 11.24 14.54 12.82
N ILE A 79 10.45 14.14 11.81
CA ILE A 79 10.94 14.00 10.44
C ILE A 79 11.44 15.36 9.99
N CYS A 80 12.67 15.40 9.49
CA CYS A 80 13.32 16.60 8.99
C CYS A 80 13.40 17.72 10.04
N SER A 81 14.04 17.41 11.17
CA SER A 81 14.14 18.28 12.35
C SER A 81 14.94 19.58 12.15
N LYS A 82 15.62 19.76 11.01
CA LYS A 82 16.33 21.00 10.67
C LYS A 82 15.74 21.64 9.41
N LEU A 83 15.39 22.92 9.53
CA LEU A 83 15.16 23.83 8.41
C LEU A 83 16.40 23.79 7.50
N ARG A 84 16.36 22.99 6.42
CA ARG A 84 17.34 23.03 5.35
C ARG A 84 17.17 24.36 4.62
N ARG A 85 17.64 25.45 5.23
CA ARG A 85 17.86 26.73 4.56
C ARG A 85 18.98 26.47 3.55
N ARG A 86 18.60 26.02 2.36
CA ARG A 86 19.37 25.93 1.12
C ARG A 86 20.89 26.01 1.32
N ARG A 87 21.53 24.86 1.54
CA ARG A 87 22.92 24.61 1.15
C ARG A 87 23.02 23.15 0.74
N GLU A 88 23.17 22.93 -0.56
CA GLU A 88 23.88 21.79 -1.09
C GLU A 88 25.33 21.95 -0.64
N ILE A 89 25.80 21.04 0.21
CA ILE A 89 27.22 20.75 0.32
C ILE A 89 27.30 19.23 0.31
N LEU A 90 27.87 18.72 -0.78
CA LEU A 90 28.35 17.36 -0.91
C LEU A 90 29.54 17.23 0.04
N GLU A 91 29.42 16.48 1.13
CA GLU A 91 30.59 16.10 1.92
C GLU A 91 30.69 14.59 2.08
N GLU A 92 31.89 14.12 1.73
CA GLU A 92 32.38 12.76 1.76
C GLU A 92 32.68 12.32 3.19
N GLY A 93 32.41 11.05 3.50
CA GLY A 93 32.80 10.44 4.76
C GLY A 93 31.65 9.75 5.48
N MET A 94 31.03 8.74 4.85
CA MET A 94 30.03 7.92 5.51
C MET A 94 30.71 6.68 6.10
N SER A 95 30.77 6.63 7.43
CA SER A 95 31.22 5.46 8.19
C SER A 95 30.47 4.20 7.75
N GLU A 96 31.21 3.10 7.73
CA GLU A 96 30.79 1.77 7.31
C GLU A 96 29.48 1.34 8.01
N MET A 97 28.40 1.37 7.24
CA MET A 97 27.07 0.98 7.68
C MET A 97 26.84 -0.46 7.21
N ARG A 98 26.66 -1.39 8.15
CA ARG A 98 26.40 -2.80 7.84
C ARG A 98 25.05 -2.95 7.15
N LEU A 99 25.12 -3.42 5.91
CA LEU A 99 23.98 -3.81 5.08
C LEU A 99 23.40 -5.12 5.63
N PHE A 100 22.10 -5.17 5.88
CA PHE A 100 21.38 -6.43 6.05
C PHE A 100 20.71 -6.75 4.71
N ASP A 101 20.92 -7.97 4.21
CA ASP A 101 20.46 -8.39 2.90
C ASP A 101 18.94 -8.31 2.79
N SER A 102 18.50 -7.76 1.65
CA SER A 102 17.12 -7.67 1.23
C SER A 102 16.50 -9.07 1.10
N VAL A 103 15.27 -9.22 1.59
CA VAL A 103 14.43 -10.38 1.29
C VAL A 103 14.19 -10.41 -0.22
N SER A 104 14.79 -11.38 -0.90
CA SER A 104 14.45 -11.73 -2.28
C SER A 104 13.20 -12.60 -2.27
N VAL A 105 12.19 -12.20 -3.03
CA VAL A 105 11.04 -13.06 -3.31
C VAL A 105 11.26 -13.63 -4.70
N GLU A 106 11.69 -14.88 -4.75
CA GLU A 106 11.73 -15.67 -5.98
C GLU A 106 10.30 -16.10 -6.30
N LEU A 107 9.77 -15.64 -7.44
CA LEU A 107 8.54 -16.17 -7.99
C LEU A 107 8.93 -17.40 -8.81
N ASP A 108 8.59 -18.58 -8.29
CA ASP A 108 8.83 -19.85 -8.97
C ASP A 108 7.90 -19.97 -10.19
N ASP A 109 8.49 -19.99 -11.39
CA ASP A 109 7.80 -20.23 -12.65
C ASP A 109 7.97 -21.71 -13.02
N GLY A 110 7.01 -22.53 -12.60
CA GLY A 110 7.05 -23.97 -12.74
C GLY A 110 5.67 -24.60 -12.69
N ASP A 111 5.04 -24.72 -13.87
CA ASP A 111 3.82 -25.49 -14.11
C ASP A 111 3.88 -26.89 -13.46
N THR A 112 3.10 -27.13 -12.40
CA THR A 112 2.50 -28.44 -12.12
C THR A 112 1.26 -28.32 -11.21
N ASN A 113 0.09 -28.59 -11.81
CA ASN A 113 -1.17 -29.08 -11.21
C ASN A 113 -1.32 -28.94 -9.68
N VAL A 114 -1.77 -27.78 -9.19
CA VAL A 114 -2.27 -27.61 -7.81
C VAL A 114 -3.78 -27.45 -7.85
N LYS A 115 -4.49 -28.39 -7.23
CA LYS A 115 -5.92 -28.28 -6.93
C LYS A 115 -6.16 -26.99 -6.14
N THR A 116 -7.00 -26.12 -6.66
CA THR A 116 -7.42 -24.89 -6.01
C THR A 116 -8.37 -25.25 -4.86
N ASP A 117 -7.83 -25.42 -3.65
CA ASP A 117 -8.64 -25.25 -2.44
C ASP A 117 -8.65 -23.75 -2.10
N PRO A 118 -9.81 -23.06 -2.10
CA PRO A 118 -9.85 -21.63 -1.84
C PRO A 118 -9.66 -21.37 -0.34
N LEU A 119 -8.48 -20.83 0.02
CA LEU A 119 -8.26 -20.23 1.32
C LEU A 119 -9.01 -18.87 1.34
N LYS A 120 -10.02 -18.79 2.21
CA LYS A 120 -10.82 -17.60 2.50
C LYS A 120 -9.93 -16.38 2.79
N SER A 121 -10.04 -15.37 1.93
CA SER A 121 -9.68 -13.99 2.25
C SER A 121 -10.78 -13.40 3.14
N GLU A 122 -10.63 -13.57 4.45
CA GLU A 122 -11.53 -12.99 5.45
C GLU A 122 -11.18 -11.51 5.68
N ASP A 123 -11.36 -10.65 4.66
CA ASP A 123 -11.60 -9.21 4.86
C ASP A 123 -12.13 -8.44 3.63
N CYS A 124 -12.74 -9.12 2.64
CA CYS A 124 -13.28 -8.47 1.44
C CYS A 124 -14.75 -8.84 1.15
N ASP A 125 -15.48 -9.30 2.17
CA ASP A 125 -16.82 -9.89 2.02
C ASP A 125 -17.95 -9.00 2.55
N THR A 126 -17.66 -8.10 3.49
CA THR A 126 -18.70 -7.27 4.14
C THR A 126 -19.32 -6.24 3.21
N GLU A 127 -18.53 -5.58 2.37
CA GLU A 127 -19.06 -4.61 1.40
C GLU A 127 -19.87 -5.31 0.29
N LYS A 128 -19.36 -6.44 -0.23
CA LYS A 128 -20.03 -7.22 -1.29
C LYS A 128 -21.33 -7.88 -0.83
N HIS A 129 -21.37 -8.41 0.39
CA HIS A 129 -22.59 -8.98 0.96
C HIS A 129 -23.71 -7.94 1.11
N LEU A 130 -23.39 -6.70 1.46
CA LEU A 130 -24.37 -5.63 1.56
C LEU A 130 -24.98 -5.32 0.19
N TYR A 131 -24.16 -5.23 -0.87
CA TYR A 131 -24.66 -5.02 -2.24
C TYR A 131 -25.55 -6.16 -2.72
N ILE A 132 -25.17 -7.42 -2.48
CA ILE A 132 -25.96 -8.59 -2.87
C ILE A 132 -27.31 -8.59 -2.14
N LEU A 133 -27.32 -8.30 -0.85
CA LEU A 133 -28.53 -8.26 -0.04
C LEU A 133 -29.49 -7.15 -0.51
N VAL A 134 -28.97 -5.97 -0.87
CA VAL A 134 -29.77 -4.88 -1.44
C VAL A 134 -30.39 -5.28 -2.79
N ILE A 135 -29.62 -5.92 -3.68
CA ILE A 135 -30.13 -6.39 -4.97
C ILE A 135 -31.23 -7.42 -4.78
N CYS A 136 -31.07 -8.38 -3.87
CA CYS A 136 -32.10 -9.39 -3.58
C CYS A 136 -33.41 -8.75 -3.09
N ILE A 137 -33.35 -7.76 -2.20
CA ILE A 137 -34.55 -7.06 -1.70
C ILE A 137 -35.28 -6.33 -2.84
N LEU A 138 -34.55 -5.68 -3.74
CA LEU A 138 -35.13 -5.01 -4.91
C LEU A 138 -35.82 -6.00 -5.86
N LEU A 139 -35.24 -7.17 -6.10
CA LEU A 139 -35.86 -8.19 -6.95
C LEU A 139 -37.13 -8.80 -6.31
N VAL A 140 -37.12 -9.05 -5.01
CA VAL A 140 -38.31 -9.59 -4.31
C VAL A 140 -39.45 -8.56 -4.26
N SER A 141 -39.14 -7.30 -3.95
CA SER A 141 -40.16 -6.24 -3.91
C SER A 141 -40.79 -5.97 -5.28
N THR A 142 -40.00 -5.97 -6.35
CA THR A 142 -40.50 -5.79 -7.72
C THR A 142 -41.38 -6.95 -8.17
N THR A 143 -40.97 -8.19 -7.89
CA THR A 143 -41.77 -9.38 -8.24
C THR A 143 -43.09 -9.42 -7.47
N LEU A 144 -43.09 -9.19 -6.15
CA LEU A 144 -44.33 -9.11 -5.35
C LEU A 144 -45.28 -8.02 -5.86
N SER A 145 -44.73 -6.87 -6.27
CA SER A 145 -45.52 -5.78 -6.83
C SER A 145 -46.17 -6.16 -8.17
N LEU A 146 -45.44 -6.85 -9.04
CA LEU A 146 -45.98 -7.34 -10.31
C LEU A 146 -47.06 -8.40 -10.11
N PHE A 147 -46.84 -9.35 -9.20
CA PHE A 147 -47.83 -10.38 -8.87
C PHE A 147 -49.11 -9.78 -8.26
N SER A 148 -48.96 -8.82 -7.34
CA SER A 148 -50.10 -8.13 -6.72
C SER A 148 -50.92 -7.37 -7.77
N ASN A 149 -50.26 -6.62 -8.67
CA ASN A 149 -50.92 -5.92 -9.76
C ASN A 149 -51.61 -6.87 -10.74
N LEU A 150 -50.97 -7.97 -11.11
CA LEU A 150 -51.56 -8.98 -11.99
C LEU A 150 -52.78 -9.65 -11.34
N TYR A 151 -52.70 -9.96 -10.04
CA TYR A 151 -53.81 -10.52 -9.29
C TYR A 151 -54.99 -9.56 -9.23
N GLN A 152 -54.76 -8.27 -8.95
CA GLN A 152 -55.81 -7.26 -8.97
C GLN A 152 -56.42 -7.09 -10.36
N TYR A 153 -55.61 -7.14 -11.42
CA TYR A 153 -56.08 -7.08 -12.80
C TYR A 153 -57.02 -8.26 -13.15
N ILE A 154 -56.62 -9.49 -12.81
CA ILE A 154 -57.44 -10.68 -13.04
C ILE A 154 -58.73 -10.60 -12.22
N ARG A 155 -58.65 -10.21 -10.94
CA ARG A 155 -59.82 -10.05 -10.08
C ARG A 155 -60.79 -9.01 -10.62
N ALA A 156 -60.30 -7.88 -11.13
CA ALA A 156 -61.13 -6.84 -11.73
C ALA A 156 -61.82 -7.29 -13.02
N GLN A 157 -61.17 -8.13 -13.82
CA GLN A 157 -61.76 -8.75 -15.02
C GLN A 157 -62.83 -9.79 -14.65
N TYR A 158 -62.60 -10.58 -13.60
CA TYR A 158 -63.56 -11.58 -13.15
C TYR A 158 -64.84 -10.97 -12.58
N ASN A 159 -64.72 -9.85 -11.84
CA ASN A 159 -65.88 -9.16 -11.24
C ASN A 159 -66.67 -8.28 -12.22
N LYS A 160 -66.29 -8.25 -13.51
CA LYS A 160 -66.96 -7.52 -14.60
C LYS A 160 -67.81 -8.44 -15.52
N ARG A 161 -67.79 -9.76 -15.29
CA ARG A 161 -68.74 -10.72 -15.89
C ARG A 161 -69.84 -11.05 -14.90
#